data_AF-L9U892-F1
#
_entry.id   AF-L9U892-F1
#
_cell.length_a   1.000
_cell.length_b   1.000
_cell.length_c   1.000
_cell.angle_alpha   90.00
_cell.angle_beta   90.00
_cell.angle_gamma   90.00
#
_symmetry.space_group_name_H-M   'P 1'
#
loop_
_entity.id
_entity.type
_entity.pdbx_description
1 polymer ?
#
loop_
_entity_poly.entity_id
_entity_poly.type
_entity_poly.pdbx_seq_one_letter_code
_entity_poly.pdbx_strand_id
1 'polypeptide(L)'
;MSLFFMHIPKTAGTSFRKGAETYFSPERIVYDYGPNAKATSPFVKESLHVDQPDFWQFRQALDNPAMIVGHVPIVRFVSLWGVGNTITFLREPLQRIASEYEHFVRNMDYKGSFKEFYSDPAMRNRQRRAFSRVNLEAIGFIGLTERYSESLEMLNDRFATRILEREDNQGKTRLEDEYEFDEEDLVELRKLNRRDIELYQYASALFDSRYEMFKSNQPWAHACLVEATTESVSGWAWWAGERDAPLEIELWVNGELTSTVRAVEFRQELCRLLPPRGGYVGFYLPLKLSPLDKVQCRVAATGQWFPPSPRLIEETET
;
A
#
# COMPACT_ATOMS: atom_id res chain seq x y z
N MET A 1 -7.51 18.27 3.27
CA MET A 1 -6.66 17.27 2.60
C MET A 1 -7.57 16.24 1.96
N SER A 2 -7.30 15.85 0.70
CA SER A 2 -8.05 14.81 0.00
C SER A 2 -7.31 13.48 0.07
N LEU A 3 -8.02 12.38 0.34
CA LEU A 3 -7.46 11.03 0.31
C LEU A 3 -7.66 10.39 -1.06
N PHE A 4 -6.70 9.58 -1.51
CA PHE A 4 -6.91 8.65 -2.62
C PHE A 4 -7.00 7.23 -2.07
N PHE A 5 -8.19 6.63 -2.10
CA PHE A 5 -8.39 5.23 -1.76
C PHE A 5 -8.30 4.35 -3.00
N MET A 6 -7.15 3.68 -3.16
CA MET A 6 -6.98 2.61 -4.14
C MET A 6 -7.76 1.38 -3.65
N HIS A 7 -8.97 1.17 -4.17
CA HIS A 7 -9.82 0.07 -3.73
C HIS A 7 -9.48 -1.20 -4.51
N ILE A 8 -8.79 -2.14 -3.87
CA ILE A 8 -8.56 -3.47 -4.45
C ILE A 8 -9.79 -4.37 -4.14
N PRO A 9 -10.39 -5.05 -5.13
CA PRO A 9 -11.53 -5.92 -4.88
C PRO A 9 -11.27 -6.96 -3.79
N LYS A 10 -12.27 -7.11 -2.90
CA LYS A 10 -12.31 -8.13 -1.84
C LYS A 10 -11.30 -7.96 -0.70
N THR A 11 -10.92 -6.72 -0.42
CA THR A 11 -10.00 -6.34 0.68
C THR A 11 -10.69 -5.45 1.73
N ALA A 12 -11.92 -5.79 2.14
CA ALA A 12 -12.78 -4.97 3.02
C ALA A 12 -13.09 -3.55 2.52
N GLY A 13 -12.69 -3.16 1.30
CA GLY A 13 -12.84 -1.79 0.83
C GLY A 13 -14.27 -1.31 0.63
N THR A 14 -15.26 -2.19 0.46
CA THR A 14 -16.68 -1.80 0.51
C THR A 14 -17.09 -1.34 1.91
N SER A 15 -16.61 -2.02 2.96
CA SER A 15 -16.87 -1.64 4.35
C SER A 15 -16.23 -0.29 4.66
N PHE A 16 -14.97 -0.10 4.27
CA PHE A 16 -14.27 1.16 4.42
C PHE A 16 -14.96 2.30 3.67
N ARG A 17 -15.29 2.11 2.38
CA ARG A 17 -15.98 3.12 1.56
C ARG A 17 -17.29 3.56 2.19
N LYS A 18 -18.11 2.64 2.66
CA LYS A 18 -19.39 2.98 3.32
C LYS A 18 -19.19 3.75 4.63
N GLY A 19 -18.17 3.39 5.40
CA GLY A 19 -17.78 4.16 6.59
C GLY A 19 -17.34 5.58 6.22
N ALA A 20 -16.51 5.71 5.17
CA ALA A 20 -16.08 7.00 4.64
C ALA A 20 -17.24 7.84 4.08
N GLU A 21 -18.22 7.22 3.41
CA GLU A 21 -19.46 7.87 2.95
C GLU A 21 -20.26 8.44 4.12
N THR A 22 -20.34 7.71 5.23
CA THR A 22 -21.02 8.17 6.44
C THR A 22 -20.28 9.36 7.07
N TYR A 23 -18.94 9.34 7.07
CA TYR A 23 -18.12 10.37 7.69
C TYR A 23 -17.97 11.64 6.84
N PHE A 24 -17.74 11.51 5.53
CA PHE A 24 -17.47 12.63 4.62
C PHE A 24 -18.68 13.14 3.85
N SER A 25 -19.78 12.39 3.84
CA SER A 25 -20.91 12.53 2.91
C SER A 25 -20.54 12.09 1.47
N PRO A 26 -21.40 11.33 0.77
CA PRO A 26 -21.13 10.84 -0.59
C PRO A 26 -20.79 11.93 -1.61
N GLU A 27 -21.35 13.13 -1.46
CA GLU A 27 -21.16 14.27 -2.37
C GLU A 27 -19.72 14.81 -2.34
N ARG A 28 -18.97 14.52 -1.26
CA ARG A 28 -17.56 14.88 -1.13
C ARG A 28 -16.61 13.77 -1.62
N ILE A 29 -17.15 12.70 -2.18
CA ILE A 29 -16.39 11.54 -2.65
C ILE A 29 -16.53 11.42 -4.18
N VAL A 30 -15.39 11.26 -4.85
CA VAL A 30 -15.33 11.02 -6.30
C VAL A 30 -15.04 9.54 -6.55
N TYR A 31 -15.81 8.92 -7.45
CA TYR A 31 -15.79 7.48 -7.68
C TYR A 31 -15.31 7.14 -9.10
N ASP A 32 -14.31 6.25 -9.24
CA ASP A 32 -13.85 5.69 -10.51
C ASP A 32 -13.89 4.15 -10.50
N TYR A 33 -15.02 3.57 -10.91
CA TYR A 33 -15.22 2.12 -11.05
C TYR A 33 -15.24 1.66 -12.51
N GLY A 34 -14.74 2.50 -13.43
CA GLY A 34 -14.76 2.25 -14.87
C GLY A 34 -15.96 2.89 -15.59
N PRO A 35 -15.93 2.97 -16.93
CA PRO A 35 -16.87 3.77 -17.72
C PRO A 35 -18.32 3.26 -17.63
N ASN A 36 -18.47 1.93 -17.56
CA ASN A 36 -19.78 1.27 -17.58
C ASN A 36 -20.40 1.15 -16.18
N ALA A 37 -19.64 1.41 -15.11
CA ALA A 37 -20.16 1.29 -13.76
C ALA A 37 -21.09 2.46 -13.44
N LYS A 38 -22.30 2.15 -12.93
CA LYS A 38 -23.25 3.17 -12.45
C LYS A 38 -22.68 3.98 -11.29
N ALA A 39 -21.81 3.38 -10.49
CA ALA A 39 -21.17 4.01 -9.34
C ALA A 39 -20.09 5.03 -9.72
N THR A 40 -19.57 5.02 -10.95
CA THR A 40 -18.56 6.01 -11.39
C THR A 40 -19.21 7.38 -11.51
N SER A 41 -18.59 8.39 -10.88
CA SER A 41 -19.07 9.77 -10.91
C SER A 41 -19.22 10.27 -12.35
N PRO A 42 -20.32 10.98 -12.70
CA PRO A 42 -20.52 11.49 -14.06
C PRO A 42 -19.33 12.28 -14.59
N PHE A 43 -18.80 13.19 -13.77
CA PHE A 43 -17.62 14.01 -14.12
C PHE A 43 -16.37 13.17 -14.43
N VAL A 44 -16.18 12.02 -13.77
CA VAL A 44 -15.07 11.10 -14.06
C VAL A 44 -15.26 10.42 -15.42
N LYS A 45 -16.49 10.05 -15.78
CA LYS A 45 -16.79 9.48 -17.11
C LYS A 45 -16.49 10.49 -18.21
N GLU A 46 -16.98 11.71 -18.02
CA GLU A 46 -16.85 12.80 -18.99
C GLU A 46 -15.40 13.27 -19.16
N SER A 47 -14.60 13.27 -18.08
CA SER A 47 -13.24 13.82 -18.10
C SER A 47 -12.14 12.78 -18.30
N LEU A 48 -12.32 11.55 -17.79
CA LEU A 48 -11.23 10.56 -17.68
C LEU A 48 -11.47 9.24 -18.42
N HIS A 49 -12.68 9.01 -18.93
CA HIS A 49 -13.01 7.84 -19.76
C HIS A 49 -13.24 8.27 -21.21
N VAL A 50 -12.32 9.09 -21.72
CA VAL A 50 -12.23 9.60 -23.09
C VAL A 50 -10.87 9.20 -23.70
N ASP A 51 -10.69 9.38 -25.01
CA ASP A 51 -9.47 8.96 -25.73
C ASP A 51 -8.19 9.63 -25.19
N GLN A 52 -8.25 10.94 -24.89
CA GLN A 52 -7.12 11.73 -24.39
C GLN A 52 -7.53 12.50 -23.13
N PRO A 53 -7.53 11.85 -21.95
CA PRO A 53 -7.96 12.48 -20.72
C PRO A 53 -6.91 13.47 -20.20
N ASP A 54 -7.33 14.70 -19.91
CA ASP A 54 -6.48 15.68 -19.22
C ASP A 54 -6.66 15.56 -17.70
N PHE A 55 -5.77 14.80 -17.08
CA PHE A 55 -5.74 14.57 -15.64
C PHE A 55 -5.49 15.84 -14.82
N TRP A 56 -4.76 16.80 -15.38
CA TRP A 56 -4.45 18.06 -14.68
C TRP A 56 -5.68 18.97 -14.68
N GLN A 57 -6.35 19.10 -15.82
CA GLN A 57 -7.62 19.83 -15.90
C GLN A 57 -8.69 19.17 -15.01
N PHE A 58 -8.79 17.84 -15.03
CA PHE A 58 -9.67 17.09 -14.11
C PHE A 58 -9.38 17.45 -12.65
N ARG A 59 -8.11 17.44 -12.24
CA ARG A 59 -7.69 17.79 -10.87
C ARG A 59 -7.94 19.25 -10.51
N GLN A 60 -7.89 20.19 -11.47
CA GLN A 60 -8.22 21.59 -11.21
C GLN A 60 -9.72 21.85 -11.09
N ALA A 61 -10.52 21.12 -11.87
CA ALA A 61 -11.98 21.28 -11.88
C ALA A 61 -12.68 20.69 -10.64
N LEU A 62 -12.00 19.81 -9.90
CA LEU A 62 -12.52 19.25 -8.65
C LEU A 62 -12.43 20.26 -7.50
N ASP A 63 -13.58 20.55 -6.88
CA ASP A 63 -13.66 21.36 -5.66
C ASP A 63 -13.28 20.55 -4.41
N ASN A 64 -11.97 20.38 -4.20
CA ASN A 64 -11.34 19.81 -3.01
C ASN A 64 -12.13 18.63 -2.37
N PRO A 65 -12.31 17.51 -3.10
CA PRO A 65 -13.06 16.36 -2.61
C PRO A 65 -12.39 15.82 -1.33
N ALA A 66 -13.18 15.24 -0.43
CA ALA A 66 -12.63 14.60 0.75
C ALA A 66 -11.86 13.31 0.38
N MET A 67 -12.37 12.57 -0.61
CA MET A 67 -11.76 11.32 -1.06
C MET A 67 -12.04 11.05 -2.54
N ILE A 68 -11.09 10.39 -3.20
CA ILE A 68 -11.24 9.78 -4.52
C ILE A 68 -11.08 8.27 -4.33
N VAL A 69 -11.97 7.45 -4.86
CA VAL A 69 -11.97 6.00 -4.65
C VAL A 69 -12.33 5.25 -5.93
N GLY A 70 -11.71 4.08 -6.14
CA GLY A 70 -12.02 3.30 -7.33
C GLY A 70 -11.28 1.97 -7.44
N HIS A 71 -11.79 1.09 -8.30
CA HIS A 71 -11.08 -0.11 -8.74
C HIS A 71 -10.07 0.25 -9.83
N VAL A 72 -9.07 1.04 -9.46
CA VAL A 72 -8.05 1.57 -10.37
C VAL A 72 -6.65 1.26 -9.84
N PRO A 73 -5.63 1.11 -10.71
CA PRO A 73 -4.25 1.00 -10.24
C PRO A 73 -3.80 2.31 -9.59
N ILE A 74 -2.83 2.23 -8.69
CA ILE A 74 -2.32 3.39 -7.92
C ILE A 74 -1.90 4.56 -8.83
N VAL A 75 -1.32 4.24 -9.99
CA VAL A 75 -0.82 5.23 -10.96
C VAL A 75 -1.92 6.12 -11.54
N ARG A 76 -3.20 5.73 -11.39
CA ARG A 76 -4.34 6.52 -11.88
C ARG A 76 -4.40 7.90 -11.23
N PHE A 77 -4.10 7.99 -9.94
CA PHE A 77 -4.35 9.22 -9.16
C PHE A 77 -3.20 9.61 -8.20
N VAL A 78 -2.20 8.74 -7.98
CA VAL A 78 -1.10 9.01 -7.04
C VAL A 78 -0.29 10.27 -7.39
N SER A 79 -0.13 10.59 -8.68
CA SER A 79 0.59 11.79 -9.13
C SER A 79 -0.18 13.10 -8.91
N LEU A 80 -1.48 13.03 -8.63
CA LEU A 80 -2.34 14.21 -8.41
C LEU A 80 -2.62 14.48 -6.93
N TRP A 81 -2.63 13.43 -6.10
CA TRP A 81 -2.93 13.52 -4.66
C TRP A 81 -1.77 13.14 -3.74
N GLY A 82 -0.72 12.55 -4.30
CA GLY A 82 0.49 12.18 -3.59
C GLY A 82 0.39 10.83 -2.90
N VAL A 83 1.54 10.15 -2.82
CA VAL A 83 1.64 8.81 -2.25
C VAL A 83 1.36 8.80 -0.76
N GLY A 84 1.69 9.89 -0.04
CA GLY A 84 1.40 10.06 1.39
C GLY A 84 -0.09 10.21 1.73
N ASN A 85 -0.93 10.58 0.76
CA ASN A 85 -2.39 10.64 0.90
C ASN A 85 -3.10 9.46 0.23
N THR A 86 -2.32 8.51 -0.29
CA THR A 86 -2.87 7.28 -0.87
C THR A 86 -3.05 6.25 0.22
N ILE A 87 -4.24 5.66 0.27
CA ILE A 87 -4.61 4.60 1.20
C ILE A 87 -5.09 3.38 0.42
N THR A 88 -4.89 2.19 0.98
CA THR A 88 -5.43 0.93 0.46
C THR A 88 -5.60 -0.07 1.58
N PHE A 89 -6.35 -1.14 1.32
CA PHE A 89 -6.39 -2.32 2.16
C PHE A 89 -5.90 -3.53 1.36
N LEU A 90 -5.27 -4.47 2.05
CA LEU A 90 -4.90 -5.78 1.54
C LEU A 90 -5.63 -6.87 2.30
N ARG A 91 -5.57 -8.08 1.75
CA ARG A 91 -6.09 -9.31 2.36
C ARG A 91 -5.13 -10.45 2.05
N GLU A 92 -5.12 -11.49 2.87
CA GLU A 92 -4.42 -12.74 2.57
C GLU A 92 -4.79 -13.17 1.12
N PRO A 93 -3.81 -13.36 0.22
CA PRO A 93 -4.06 -13.49 -1.21
C PRO A 93 -4.99 -14.63 -1.62
N LEU A 94 -4.92 -15.78 -0.96
CA LEU A 94 -5.73 -16.96 -1.26
C LEU A 94 -7.17 -16.77 -0.77
N GLN A 95 -7.33 -16.22 0.44
CA GLN A 95 -8.63 -15.82 0.98
C GLN A 95 -9.29 -14.72 0.13
N ARG A 96 -8.49 -13.80 -0.42
CA ARG A 96 -8.98 -12.75 -1.33
C ARG A 96 -9.51 -13.30 -2.63
N ILE A 97 -8.79 -14.21 -3.29
CA ILE A 97 -9.22 -14.78 -4.58
C ILE A 97 -10.42 -15.71 -4.42
N ALA A 98 -10.47 -16.50 -3.35
CA ALA A 98 -11.65 -17.31 -3.03
C ALA A 98 -12.90 -16.44 -2.77
N SER A 99 -12.73 -15.34 -2.02
CA SER A 99 -13.83 -14.39 -1.81
C SER A 99 -14.27 -13.65 -3.09
N GLU A 100 -13.37 -13.50 -4.06
CA GLU A 100 -13.68 -12.94 -5.38
C GLU A 100 -14.46 -13.95 -6.21
N TYR A 101 -14.03 -15.22 -6.24
CA TYR A 101 -14.74 -16.31 -6.91
C TYR A 101 -16.19 -16.40 -6.41
N GLU A 102 -16.41 -16.47 -5.09
CA GLU A 102 -17.77 -16.51 -4.55
C GLU A 102 -18.60 -15.29 -4.92
N HIS A 103 -17.98 -14.10 -4.97
CA HIS A 103 -18.67 -12.90 -5.40
C HIS A 103 -19.11 -13.00 -6.86
N PHE A 104 -18.26 -13.53 -7.73
CA PHE A 104 -18.56 -13.73 -9.14
C PHE A 104 -19.67 -14.78 -9.34
N VAL A 105 -19.62 -15.89 -8.61
CA VAL A 105 -20.68 -16.92 -8.65
C VAL A 105 -22.02 -16.34 -8.18
N ARG A 106 -22.04 -15.60 -7.08
CA ARG A 106 -23.29 -15.08 -6.48
C ARG A 106 -23.87 -13.86 -7.20
N ASN A 107 -23.03 -13.00 -7.78
CA ASN A 107 -23.47 -11.66 -8.25
C ASN A 107 -23.20 -11.40 -9.74
N MET A 108 -22.35 -12.20 -10.39
CA MET A 108 -21.91 -11.98 -11.77
C MET A 108 -22.23 -13.17 -12.68
N ASP A 109 -23.07 -14.10 -12.20
CA ASP A 109 -23.50 -15.30 -12.92
C ASP A 109 -22.37 -16.21 -13.45
N TYR A 110 -21.21 -16.21 -12.77
CA TYR A 110 -20.10 -17.08 -13.14
C TYR A 110 -20.44 -18.56 -12.87
N LYS A 111 -20.20 -19.42 -13.87
CA LYS A 111 -20.52 -20.87 -13.83
C LYS A 111 -19.30 -21.79 -13.86
N GLY A 112 -18.11 -21.23 -14.03
CA GLY A 112 -16.87 -22.01 -14.00
C GLY A 112 -16.55 -22.49 -12.58
N SER A 113 -15.69 -23.51 -12.51
CA SER A 113 -15.10 -24.00 -11.28
C SER A 113 -14.12 -22.98 -10.68
N PHE A 114 -13.77 -23.19 -9.40
CA PHE A 114 -12.76 -22.36 -8.74
C PHE A 114 -11.39 -22.47 -9.42
N LYS A 115 -11.02 -23.67 -9.88
CA LYS A 115 -9.80 -23.93 -10.66
C LYS A 115 -9.74 -23.14 -11.95
N GLU A 116 -10.83 -23.13 -12.72
CA GLU A 116 -10.93 -22.31 -13.93
C GLU A 116 -10.82 -20.82 -13.59
N PHE A 117 -11.42 -20.38 -12.47
CA PHE A 117 -11.39 -18.99 -12.03
C PHE A 117 -9.98 -18.51 -11.67
N TYR A 118 -9.26 -19.22 -10.79
CA TYR A 118 -7.92 -18.79 -10.39
C TYR A 118 -6.88 -19.02 -11.51
N SER A 119 -7.17 -19.92 -12.44
CA SER A 119 -6.33 -20.16 -13.62
C SER A 119 -6.39 -19.01 -14.63
N ASP A 120 -7.39 -18.13 -14.59
CA ASP A 120 -7.41 -16.94 -15.44
C ASP A 120 -6.25 -15.99 -15.07
N PRO A 121 -5.35 -15.62 -16.01
CA PRO A 121 -4.32 -14.61 -15.77
C PRO A 121 -4.84 -13.29 -15.21
N ALA A 122 -6.09 -12.92 -15.47
CA ALA A 122 -6.75 -11.74 -14.91
C ALA A 122 -7.01 -11.85 -13.40
N MET A 123 -7.03 -13.04 -12.80
CA MET A 123 -7.25 -13.24 -11.36
C MET A 123 -5.94 -13.37 -10.56
N ARG A 124 -4.84 -13.74 -11.22
CA ARG A 124 -3.53 -13.97 -10.58
C ARG A 124 -2.84 -12.67 -10.16
N ASN A 125 -2.18 -12.68 -9.00
CA ASN A 125 -1.38 -11.56 -8.48
C ASN A 125 -2.09 -10.19 -8.57
N ARG A 126 -3.39 -10.17 -8.27
CA ARG A 126 -4.25 -9.00 -8.48
C ARG A 126 -3.83 -7.83 -7.60
N GLN A 127 -3.45 -8.08 -6.35
CA GLN A 127 -3.03 -7.02 -5.43
C GLN A 127 -1.72 -6.39 -5.90
N ARG A 128 -0.71 -7.19 -6.27
CA ARG A 128 0.59 -6.72 -6.76
C ARG A 128 0.47 -5.87 -8.02
N ARG A 129 -0.41 -6.24 -8.95
CA ARG A 129 -0.62 -5.46 -10.18
C ARG A 129 -1.18 -4.07 -9.89
N ALA A 130 -2.06 -3.92 -8.89
CA ALA A 130 -2.64 -2.62 -8.54
C ALA A 130 -1.58 -1.56 -8.19
N PHE A 131 -0.46 -1.97 -7.57
CA PHE A 131 0.62 -1.05 -7.16
C PHE A 131 1.53 -0.56 -8.29
N SER A 132 1.52 -1.15 -9.48
CA SER A 132 2.21 -0.61 -10.67
C SER A 132 3.66 -0.10 -10.40
N ARG A 133 4.43 -0.88 -9.62
CA ARG A 133 5.82 -0.60 -9.19
C ARG A 133 6.00 0.56 -8.20
N VAL A 134 4.95 1.02 -7.54
CA VAL A 134 5.08 1.91 -6.36
C VAL A 134 5.48 1.07 -5.14
N ASN A 135 6.50 1.52 -4.41
CA ASN A 135 6.98 0.89 -3.19
C ASN A 135 5.93 1.01 -2.09
N LEU A 136 5.65 -0.09 -1.39
CA LEU A 136 4.61 -0.13 -0.34
C LEU A 136 4.94 0.81 0.82
N GLU A 137 6.22 0.96 1.09
CA GLU A 137 6.77 1.81 2.14
C GLU A 137 6.38 3.28 1.92
N ALA A 138 6.21 3.73 0.67
CA ALA A 138 5.88 5.10 0.34
C ALA A 138 4.40 5.43 0.57
N ILE A 139 3.53 4.41 0.56
CA ILE A 139 2.08 4.56 0.58
C ILE A 139 1.65 5.06 1.96
N GLY A 140 0.84 6.12 1.94
CA GLY A 140 0.34 6.84 3.10
C GLY A 140 -0.25 5.91 4.14
N PHE A 141 -1.01 4.91 3.71
CA PHE A 141 -1.50 3.86 4.59
C PHE A 141 -1.86 2.57 3.83
N ILE A 142 -1.51 1.43 4.41
CA ILE A 142 -1.93 0.10 3.95
C ILE A 142 -2.55 -0.60 5.15
N GLY A 143 -3.85 -0.84 5.11
CA GLY A 143 -4.56 -1.65 6.12
C GLY A 143 -4.61 -3.12 5.74
N LEU A 144 -4.90 -3.97 6.72
CA LEU A 144 -5.10 -5.40 6.53
C LEU A 144 -6.55 -5.77 6.86
N THR A 145 -7.17 -6.58 6.00
CA THR A 145 -8.56 -7.02 6.19
C THR A 145 -8.71 -7.86 7.47
N GLU A 146 -7.70 -8.66 7.78
CA GLU A 146 -7.61 -9.54 8.94
C GLU A 146 -7.42 -8.75 10.25
N ARG A 147 -6.94 -7.51 10.15
CA ARG A 147 -6.70 -6.57 11.26
C ARG A 147 -7.48 -5.28 11.04
N TYR A 148 -8.73 -5.39 10.60
CA TYR A 148 -9.50 -4.25 10.10
C TYR A 148 -9.74 -3.17 11.16
N SER A 149 -10.15 -3.55 12.38
CA SER A 149 -10.39 -2.59 13.48
C SER A 149 -9.11 -1.83 13.86
N GLU A 150 -7.97 -2.52 13.95
CA GLU A 150 -6.66 -1.92 14.21
C GLU A 150 -6.20 -1.02 13.05
N SER A 151 -6.49 -1.43 11.82
CA SER A 151 -6.24 -0.64 10.62
C SER A 151 -7.05 0.66 10.65
N LEU A 152 -8.33 0.61 11.03
CA LEU A 152 -9.17 1.80 11.16
C LEU A 152 -8.69 2.73 12.28
N GLU A 153 -8.27 2.19 13.42
CA GLU A 153 -7.73 2.98 14.54
C GLU A 153 -6.52 3.80 14.06
N MET A 154 -5.52 3.15 13.46
CA MET A 154 -4.30 3.79 12.99
C MET A 154 -4.56 4.75 11.81
N LEU A 155 -5.48 4.41 10.89
CA LEU A 155 -5.86 5.30 9.78
C LEU A 155 -6.53 6.58 10.28
N ASN A 156 -7.46 6.46 11.23
CA ASN A 156 -8.20 7.59 11.78
C ASN A 156 -7.28 8.56 12.51
N ASP A 157 -6.33 8.06 13.29
CA ASP A 157 -5.30 8.89 13.90
C ASP A 157 -4.45 9.60 12.83
N ARG A 158 -3.91 8.84 11.87
CA ARG A 158 -2.99 9.35 10.86
C ARG A 158 -3.57 10.47 10.00
N PHE A 159 -4.84 10.36 9.64
CA PHE A 159 -5.52 11.30 8.73
C PHE A 159 -6.52 12.22 9.44
N ALA A 160 -6.54 12.20 10.77
CA ALA A 160 -7.48 12.96 11.60
C ALA A 160 -8.96 12.74 11.20
N THR A 161 -9.32 11.49 10.90
CA THR A 161 -10.69 11.08 10.54
C THR A 161 -11.39 10.36 11.70
N ARG A 162 -12.69 10.10 11.56
CA ARG A 162 -13.49 9.29 12.51
C ARG A 162 -14.40 8.31 11.76
N ILE A 163 -13.81 7.58 10.81
CA ILE A 163 -14.50 6.55 10.04
C ILE A 163 -14.79 5.38 10.98
N LEU A 164 -16.07 5.07 11.14
CA LEU A 164 -16.52 4.00 12.04
C LEU A 164 -16.50 2.64 11.34
N GLU A 165 -16.16 1.62 12.10
CA GLU A 165 -16.41 0.24 11.70
C GLU A 165 -17.92 0.00 11.65
N ARG A 166 -18.39 -0.67 10.60
CA ARG A 166 -19.82 -0.99 10.48
C ARG A 166 -20.17 -2.18 11.38
N GLU A 167 -21.33 -2.11 12.03
CA GLU A 167 -21.85 -3.16 12.92
C GLU A 167 -21.96 -4.54 12.24
N ASP A 168 -22.22 -4.58 10.92
CA ASP A 168 -22.27 -5.84 10.14
C ASP A 168 -20.92 -6.53 9.98
N ASN A 169 -19.80 -5.85 10.30
CA ASN A 169 -18.47 -6.47 10.36
C ASN A 169 -18.05 -6.83 11.80
N GLN A 170 -18.63 -6.21 12.84
CA GLN A 170 -18.26 -6.47 14.23
C GLN A 170 -18.62 -7.89 14.70
N GLY A 171 -19.59 -8.53 14.04
CA GLY A 171 -20.00 -9.92 14.31
C GLY A 171 -19.27 -10.98 13.47
N LYS A 172 -18.43 -10.60 12.49
CA LYS A 172 -17.56 -11.53 11.74
C LYS A 172 -16.20 -11.69 12.41
N THR A 173 -16.19 -11.77 13.74
CA THR A 173 -15.00 -12.21 14.44
C THR A 173 -14.77 -13.68 14.06
N ARG A 174 -13.53 -13.99 13.68
CA ARG A 174 -12.88 -15.32 13.66
C ARG A 174 -12.85 -15.99 12.29
N LEU A 175 -11.64 -16.28 11.81
CA LEU A 175 -11.04 -17.61 11.55
C LEU A 175 -11.93 -18.80 11.08
N GLU A 176 -13.25 -18.74 11.20
CA GLU A 176 -14.24 -19.77 10.81
C GLU A 176 -14.79 -19.55 9.38
N ASP A 177 -14.54 -18.38 8.78
CA ASP A 177 -14.90 -18.02 7.39
C ASP A 177 -13.70 -18.16 6.41
N GLU A 178 -12.59 -18.78 6.85
CA GLU A 178 -11.46 -19.05 5.96
C GLU A 178 -11.86 -20.11 4.93
N TYR A 179 -11.65 -19.80 3.67
CA TYR A 179 -11.86 -20.75 2.59
C TYR A 179 -10.85 -21.88 2.74
N GLU A 180 -11.36 -23.10 2.84
CA GLU A 180 -10.55 -24.31 2.75
C GLU A 180 -10.28 -24.64 1.28
N PHE A 181 -9.06 -25.13 1.02
CA PHE A 181 -8.61 -25.55 -0.30
C PHE A 181 -8.16 -27.00 -0.20
N ASP A 182 -8.43 -27.79 -1.23
CA ASP A 182 -7.75 -29.08 -1.35
C ASP A 182 -6.25 -28.87 -1.61
N GLU A 183 -5.46 -29.92 -1.35
CA GLU A 183 -4.00 -29.85 -1.43
C GLU A 183 -3.50 -29.53 -2.85
N GLU A 184 -4.21 -29.99 -3.89
CA GLU A 184 -3.79 -29.76 -5.28
C GLU A 184 -3.97 -28.28 -5.66
N ASP A 185 -5.16 -27.73 -5.38
CA ASP A 185 -5.50 -26.34 -5.62
C ASP A 185 -4.61 -25.41 -4.76
N LEU A 186 -4.32 -25.78 -3.51
CA LEU A 186 -3.46 -24.98 -2.63
C LEU A 186 -2.04 -24.81 -3.19
N VAL A 187 -1.43 -25.89 -3.70
CA VAL A 187 -0.10 -25.84 -4.32
C VAL A 187 -0.12 -24.95 -5.57
N GLU A 188 -1.13 -25.11 -6.42
CA GLU A 188 -1.24 -24.31 -7.65
C GLU A 188 -1.51 -22.83 -7.35
N LEU A 189 -2.41 -22.52 -6.43
CA LEU A 189 -2.74 -21.18 -5.99
C LEU A 189 -1.52 -20.43 -5.46
N ARG A 190 -0.72 -21.08 -4.60
CA ARG A 190 0.53 -20.51 -4.06
C ARG A 190 1.52 -20.20 -5.18
N LYS A 191 1.66 -21.11 -6.15
CA LYS A 191 2.54 -20.91 -7.31
C LYS A 191 2.07 -19.73 -8.18
N LEU A 192 0.78 -19.68 -8.51
CA LEU A 192 0.20 -18.67 -9.38
C LEU A 192 0.14 -17.28 -8.73
N ASN A 193 0.05 -17.20 -7.40
CA ASN A 193 -0.09 -15.96 -6.63
C ASN A 193 1.14 -15.63 -5.78
N ARG A 194 2.30 -16.22 -6.07
CA ARG A 194 3.55 -16.01 -5.30
C ARG A 194 3.86 -14.53 -5.05
N ARG A 195 3.65 -13.66 -6.03
CA ARG A 195 3.98 -12.22 -5.91
C ARG A 195 3.02 -11.46 -5.01
N ASP A 196 1.77 -11.89 -4.92
CA ASP A 196 0.81 -11.35 -3.94
C ASP A 196 1.13 -11.87 -2.54
N ILE A 197 1.57 -13.13 -2.39
CA ILE A 197 1.98 -13.71 -1.11
C ILE A 197 3.19 -12.94 -0.54
N GLU A 198 4.24 -12.76 -1.33
CA GLU A 198 5.42 -11.98 -0.94
C GLU A 198 5.06 -10.52 -0.59
N LEU A 199 4.17 -9.92 -1.39
CA LEU A 199 3.68 -8.56 -1.15
C LEU A 199 2.89 -8.46 0.17
N TYR A 200 2.00 -9.41 0.43
CA TYR A 200 1.18 -9.41 1.63
C TYR A 200 2.03 -9.64 2.88
N GLN A 201 2.96 -10.60 2.85
CA GLN A 201 3.90 -10.84 3.95
C GLN A 201 4.72 -9.58 4.28
N TYR A 202 5.24 -8.90 3.25
CA TYR A 202 5.99 -7.66 3.42
C TYR A 202 5.11 -6.53 3.97
N ALA A 203 3.90 -6.36 3.44
CA ALA A 203 2.95 -5.36 3.91
C ALA A 203 2.52 -5.61 5.36
N SER A 204 2.35 -6.87 5.77
CA SER A 204 2.05 -7.23 7.15
C SER A 204 3.19 -6.86 8.10
N ALA A 205 4.44 -7.17 7.74
CA ALA A 205 5.60 -6.77 8.55
C ALA A 205 5.75 -5.24 8.64
N LEU A 206 5.47 -4.50 7.56
CA LEU A 206 5.41 -3.03 7.59
C LEU A 206 4.28 -2.52 8.49
N PHE A 207 3.10 -3.16 8.44
CA PHE A 207 1.96 -2.81 9.28
C PHE A 207 2.30 -3.01 10.75
N ASP A 208 2.86 -4.18 11.12
CA ASP A 208 3.27 -4.50 12.48
C ASP A 208 4.23 -3.44 13.02
N SER A 209 5.29 -3.12 12.26
CA SER A 209 6.27 -2.10 12.65
C SER A 209 5.63 -0.73 12.88
N ARG A 210 4.73 -0.29 12.00
CA ARG A 210 4.07 1.02 12.10
C ARG A 210 3.03 1.06 13.22
N TYR A 211 2.31 -0.05 13.40
CA TYR A 211 1.29 -0.17 14.43
C TYR A 211 1.92 -0.17 15.83
N GLU A 212 3.06 -0.83 16.03
CA GLU A 212 3.80 -0.76 17.30
C GLU A 212 4.24 0.67 17.64
N MET A 213 4.74 1.42 16.65
CA MET A 213 5.08 2.84 16.83
C MET A 213 3.83 3.64 17.22
N PHE A 214 2.72 3.44 16.51
CA PHE A 214 1.44 4.07 16.78
C PHE A 214 0.94 3.77 18.21
N LYS A 215 0.91 2.51 18.65
CA LYS A 215 0.49 2.14 20.02
C LYS A 215 1.41 2.69 21.09
N SER A 216 2.69 2.88 20.76
CA SER A 216 3.68 3.51 21.63
C SER A 216 3.64 5.05 21.58
N ASN A 217 2.68 5.64 20.87
CA ASN A 217 2.55 7.08 20.64
C ASN A 217 3.82 7.72 20.03
N GLN A 218 4.55 6.93 19.24
CA GLN A 218 5.72 7.38 18.49
C GLN A 218 5.33 7.64 17.03
N PRO A 219 5.92 8.67 16.39
CA PRO A 219 5.80 8.82 14.95
C PRO A 219 6.48 7.64 14.24
N TRP A 220 6.04 7.37 13.01
CA TRP A 220 6.71 6.42 12.13
C TRP A 220 7.07 7.08 10.81
N ALA A 221 7.96 6.44 10.07
CA ALA A 221 8.52 6.90 8.81
C ALA A 221 8.10 6.00 7.64
N HIS A 222 7.97 6.63 6.48
CA HIS A 222 8.08 5.98 5.19
C HIS A 222 9.56 5.90 4.85
N ALA A 223 10.12 4.69 4.71
CA ALA A 223 11.54 4.52 4.44
C ALA A 223 11.80 3.26 3.63
N CYS A 224 12.77 3.31 2.73
CA CYS A 224 13.13 2.19 1.87
C CYS A 224 14.64 2.16 1.64
N LEU A 225 15.22 0.99 1.84
CA LEU A 225 16.58 0.66 1.39
C LEU A 225 16.51 0.23 -0.07
N VAL A 226 16.86 1.15 -0.98
CA VAL A 226 16.76 0.91 -2.43
C VAL A 226 17.89 0.00 -2.89
N GLU A 227 19.11 0.33 -2.49
CA GLU A 227 20.32 -0.34 -2.95
C GLU A 227 21.25 -0.63 -1.77
N ALA A 228 21.81 -1.82 -1.77
CA ALA A 228 22.87 -2.25 -0.87
C ALA A 228 23.82 -3.12 -1.67
N THR A 229 25.02 -2.62 -1.91
CA THR A 229 26.11 -3.28 -2.66
C THR A 229 27.36 -3.35 -1.81
N THR A 230 28.41 -3.99 -2.32
CA THR A 230 29.73 -4.02 -1.65
C THR A 230 30.39 -2.64 -1.52
N GLU A 231 29.93 -1.63 -2.25
CA GLU A 231 30.55 -0.30 -2.30
C GLU A 231 29.66 0.83 -1.73
N SER A 232 28.35 0.60 -1.61
CA SER A 232 27.46 1.63 -1.11
C SER A 232 26.11 1.11 -0.64
N VAL A 233 25.45 1.93 0.16
CA VAL A 233 24.05 1.79 0.55
C VAL A 233 23.31 3.08 0.20
N SER A 234 22.15 2.96 -0.43
CA SER A 234 21.31 4.11 -0.77
C SER A 234 19.83 3.83 -0.55
N GLY A 235 19.10 4.90 -0.24
CA GLY A 235 17.69 4.79 0.06
C GLY A 235 16.99 6.13 0.13
N TRP A 236 15.79 6.11 0.68
CA TRP A 236 15.03 7.31 0.99
C TRP A 236 14.24 7.11 2.27
N ALA A 237 13.94 8.22 2.94
CA ALA A 237 13.10 8.23 4.12
C ALA A 237 12.44 9.59 4.36
N TRP A 238 11.18 9.59 4.79
CA TRP A 238 10.49 10.76 5.33
C TRP A 238 9.48 10.37 6.42
N TRP A 239 9.12 11.33 7.27
CA TRP A 239 8.11 11.11 8.30
C TRP A 239 6.72 10.87 7.70
N ALA A 240 5.96 9.94 8.28
CA ALA A 240 4.51 9.96 8.11
C ALA A 240 3.96 11.18 8.84
N GLY A 241 3.29 12.08 8.11
CA GLY A 241 2.71 13.30 8.66
C GLY A 241 3.15 14.56 7.93
N GLU A 242 2.84 15.70 8.51
CA GLU A 242 3.24 17.02 8.02
C GLU A 242 4.61 17.47 8.60
N ARG A 243 5.47 16.52 8.97
CA ARG A 243 6.79 16.83 9.54
C ARG A 243 7.81 17.05 8.42
N ASP A 244 8.32 18.27 8.34
CA ASP A 244 9.27 18.68 7.28
C ASP A 244 10.75 18.44 7.63
N ALA A 245 11.04 18.00 8.86
CA ALA A 245 12.41 17.71 9.28
C ALA A 245 12.99 16.46 8.56
N PRO A 246 14.26 16.49 8.11
CA PRO A 246 14.92 15.29 7.58
C PRO A 246 15.06 14.21 8.65
N LEU A 247 14.97 12.96 8.21
CA LEU A 247 15.28 11.80 9.04
C LEU A 247 16.78 11.59 9.14
N GLU A 248 17.22 11.21 10.33
CA GLU A 248 18.54 10.65 10.57
C GLU A 248 18.43 9.12 10.54
N ILE A 249 19.25 8.50 9.71
CA ILE A 249 19.22 7.08 9.37
C ILE A 249 20.52 6.45 9.86
N GLU A 250 20.39 5.47 10.74
CA GLU A 250 21.47 4.60 11.15
C GLU A 250 21.59 3.43 10.19
N LEU A 251 22.82 3.11 9.79
CA LEU A 251 23.15 1.92 9.02
C LEU A 251 23.72 0.84 9.96
N TRP A 252 23.09 -0.32 9.94
CA TRP A 252 23.50 -1.48 10.73
C TRP A 252 23.96 -2.61 9.82
N VAL A 253 25.14 -3.14 10.10
CA VAL A 253 25.77 -4.25 9.36
C VAL A 253 26.03 -5.37 10.35
N ASN A 254 25.52 -6.57 10.05
CA ASN A 254 25.65 -7.76 10.90
C ASN A 254 25.22 -7.54 12.37
N GLY A 255 24.27 -6.63 12.60
CA GLY A 255 23.77 -6.30 13.94
C GLY A 255 24.57 -5.23 14.68
N GLU A 256 25.55 -4.59 14.03
CA GLU A 256 26.34 -3.51 14.61
C GLU A 256 26.10 -2.17 13.89
N LEU A 257 25.94 -1.09 14.66
CA LEU A 257 25.83 0.27 14.13
C LEU A 257 27.16 0.67 13.46
N THR A 258 27.12 0.91 12.16
CA THR A 258 28.32 1.23 11.37
C THR A 258 28.40 2.71 11.01
N SER A 259 27.28 3.34 10.65
CA SER A 259 27.27 4.74 10.20
C SER A 259 25.91 5.41 10.43
N THR A 260 25.87 6.72 10.24
CA THR A 260 24.64 7.52 10.32
C THR A 260 24.63 8.57 9.21
N VAL A 261 23.48 8.77 8.57
CA VAL A 261 23.29 9.69 7.44
C VAL A 261 21.96 10.43 7.54
N ARG A 262 21.89 11.64 7.01
CA ARG A 262 20.63 12.39 6.93
C ARG A 262 19.98 12.18 5.57
N ALA A 263 18.68 11.96 5.56
CA ALA A 263 17.85 11.85 4.36
C ALA A 263 17.59 13.24 3.75
N VAL A 264 18.58 13.81 3.04
CA VAL A 264 18.53 15.18 2.48
C VAL A 264 18.79 15.24 0.97
N GLU A 265 19.13 14.13 0.33
CA GLU A 265 19.42 14.11 -1.10
C GLU A 265 18.15 14.18 -1.95
N PHE A 266 18.24 14.80 -3.12
CA PHE A 266 17.11 14.89 -4.04
C PHE A 266 16.89 13.56 -4.77
N ARG A 267 15.63 13.09 -4.80
CA ARG A 267 15.21 11.84 -5.47
C ARG A 267 14.21 12.15 -6.58
N GLN A 268 14.75 12.46 -7.76
CA GLN A 268 13.96 12.87 -8.92
C GLN A 268 12.93 11.80 -9.32
N GLU A 269 13.28 10.52 -9.23
CA GLU A 269 12.43 9.38 -9.59
C GLU A 269 11.17 9.27 -8.71
N LEU A 270 11.24 9.80 -7.49
CA LEU A 270 10.11 9.84 -6.57
C LEU A 270 9.17 11.01 -6.84
N CYS A 271 9.59 12.06 -7.54
CA CYS A 271 8.79 13.29 -7.69
C CYS A 271 7.41 13.05 -8.32
N ARG A 272 7.26 12.01 -9.18
CA ARG A 272 5.95 11.57 -9.72
C ARG A 272 4.96 11.10 -8.65
N LEU A 273 5.42 10.83 -7.44
CA LEU A 273 4.66 10.38 -6.27
C LEU A 273 4.37 11.52 -5.29
N LEU A 274 4.83 12.75 -5.58
CA LEU A 274 4.73 13.91 -4.70
C LEU A 274 5.25 13.62 -3.27
N PRO A 275 6.51 13.18 -3.11
CA PRO A 275 7.11 13.03 -1.79
C PRO A 275 7.16 14.38 -1.08
N PRO A 276 7.19 14.40 0.27
CA PRO A 276 7.34 15.64 1.00
C PRO A 276 8.72 16.26 0.75
N ARG A 277 8.96 17.43 1.34
CA ARG A 277 10.26 18.11 1.31
C ARG A 277 10.79 18.37 -0.10
N GLY A 278 9.88 18.58 -1.07
CA GLY A 278 10.23 18.79 -2.48
C GLY A 278 11.04 17.66 -3.13
N GLY A 279 11.02 16.44 -2.57
CA GLY A 279 11.82 15.31 -3.04
C GLY A 279 13.22 15.19 -2.43
N TYR A 280 13.61 16.06 -1.49
CA TYR A 280 14.89 15.98 -0.76
C TYR A 280 14.80 14.98 0.41
N VAL A 281 14.54 13.72 0.08
CA VAL A 281 14.26 12.62 1.03
C VAL A 281 15.25 11.45 0.91
N GLY A 282 16.25 11.56 0.05
CA GLY A 282 17.23 10.52 -0.23
C GLY A 282 18.39 10.50 0.73
N PHE A 283 19.05 9.36 0.84
CA PHE A 283 20.36 9.23 1.48
C PHE A 283 21.26 8.31 0.65
N TYR A 284 22.56 8.58 0.73
CA TYR A 284 23.61 7.77 0.14
C TYR A 284 24.78 7.66 1.13
N LEU A 285 25.28 6.44 1.29
CA LEU A 285 26.42 6.12 2.13
C LEU A 285 27.41 5.30 1.29
N PRO A 286 28.58 5.86 0.94
CA PRO A 286 29.67 5.06 0.39
C PRO A 286 30.33 4.29 1.54
N LEU A 287 30.41 2.96 1.43
CA LEU A 287 31.07 2.10 2.42
C LEU A 287 31.45 0.76 1.81
N LYS A 288 32.48 0.14 2.37
CA LYS A 288 32.89 -1.21 1.96
C LYS A 288 32.12 -2.26 2.75
N LEU A 289 31.39 -3.10 2.04
CA LEU A 289 30.67 -4.26 2.55
C LEU A 289 31.20 -5.52 1.89
N SER A 290 31.06 -6.65 2.57
CA SER A 290 31.42 -7.97 2.07
C SER A 290 30.18 -8.70 1.56
N PRO A 291 30.33 -9.62 0.59
CA PRO A 291 29.26 -10.56 0.28
C PRO A 291 28.78 -11.29 1.53
N LEU A 292 27.48 -11.58 1.60
CA LEU A 292 26.79 -12.18 2.75
C LEU A 292 26.65 -11.28 3.98
N ASP A 293 27.13 -10.04 3.95
CA ASP A 293 26.80 -9.07 5.01
C ASP A 293 25.29 -8.84 5.07
N LYS A 294 24.75 -8.78 6.28
CA LYS A 294 23.35 -8.43 6.54
C LYS A 294 23.24 -6.95 6.83
N VAL A 295 22.55 -6.23 5.95
CA VAL A 295 22.38 -4.78 6.04
C VAL A 295 20.93 -4.43 6.39
N GLN A 296 20.77 -3.54 7.36
CA GLN A 296 19.48 -2.96 7.72
C GLN A 296 19.66 -1.50 8.12
N CYS A 297 18.65 -0.68 7.92
CA CYS A 297 18.63 0.71 8.37
C CYS A 297 17.67 0.88 9.55
N ARG A 298 17.92 1.90 10.37
CA ARG A 298 17.05 2.27 11.48
C ARG A 298 16.85 3.77 11.51
N VAL A 299 15.62 4.23 11.72
CA VAL A 299 15.34 5.63 12.00
C VAL A 299 15.85 5.95 13.40
N ALA A 300 16.88 6.80 13.51
CA ALA A 300 17.56 7.07 14.78
C ALA A 300 16.60 7.57 15.87
N ALA A 301 15.66 8.43 15.50
CA ALA A 301 14.75 9.09 16.44
C ALA A 301 13.67 8.18 17.06
N THR A 302 13.33 7.05 16.43
CA THR A 302 12.23 6.18 16.87
C THR A 302 12.63 4.72 17.01
N GLY A 303 13.82 4.35 16.54
CA GLY A 303 14.26 2.96 16.49
C GLY A 303 13.51 2.12 15.44
N GLN A 304 12.73 2.74 14.55
CA GLN A 304 12.01 2.02 13.51
C GLN A 304 12.98 1.43 12.47
N TRP A 305 12.98 0.10 12.35
CA TRP A 305 13.79 -0.64 11.39
C TRP A 305 13.19 -0.62 9.99
N PHE A 306 14.05 -0.53 8.97
CA PHE A 306 13.69 -0.72 7.57
C PHE A 306 14.86 -1.26 6.73
N PRO A 307 14.63 -2.18 5.77
CA PRO A 307 13.38 -2.92 5.59
C PRO A 307 13.06 -3.80 6.83
N PRO A 308 11.86 -4.37 6.96
CA PRO A 308 11.47 -5.15 8.15
C PRO A 308 12.39 -6.32 8.50
N SER A 309 13.12 -6.87 7.52
CA SER A 309 14.16 -7.86 7.73
C SER A 309 15.47 -7.42 7.06
N PRO A 310 16.64 -7.75 7.62
CA PRO A 310 17.92 -7.41 7.00
C PRO A 310 18.04 -7.94 5.58
N ARG A 311 18.62 -7.13 4.68
CA ARG A 311 18.95 -7.52 3.30
C ARG A 311 20.35 -8.12 3.28
N LEU A 312 20.49 -9.28 2.63
CA LEU A 312 21.80 -9.89 2.39
C LEU A 312 22.47 -9.19 1.20
N ILE A 313 23.76 -8.88 1.32
CA ILE A 313 24.58 -8.47 0.17
C ILE A 313 24.82 -9.71 -0.70
N GLU A 314 24.31 -9.68 -1.93
CA GLU A 314 24.53 -10.73 -2.91
C GLU A 314 26.01 -10.76 -3.34
N GLU A 315 26.54 -11.96 -3.59
CA GLU A 315 27.80 -12.09 -4.31
C GLU A 315 27.58 -11.53 -5.72
N THR A 316 28.35 -10.52 -6.12
CA THR A 316 28.45 -10.17 -7.54
C THR A 316 29.00 -11.39 -8.27
N GLU A 317 28.16 -12.08 -9.04
CA GLU A 317 28.61 -13.05 -10.04
C GLU A 317 29.56 -12.30 -10.99
N THR A 318 30.86 -12.57 -10.84
CA THR A 318 31.92 -12.05 -11.71
C THR A 318 31.93 -12.70 -13.08
#